data_AF-A0A519CUR1-F1
#
_entry.id   AF-A0A519CUR1-F1
#
_cell.length_a   1.000
_cell.length_b   1.000
_cell.length_c   1.000
_cell.angle_alpha   90.00
_cell.angle_beta   90.00
_cell.angle_gamma   90.00
#
_symmetry.space_group_name_H-M   'P 1'
#
loop_
_entity.id
_entity.type
_entity.pdbx_description
1 polymer ?
#
loop_
_entity_poly.entity_id
_entity_poly.type
_entity_poly.pdbx_seq_one_letter_code
_entity_poly.pdbx_strand_id
1 'polypeptide(L)' 'MRVLRTLIIGAMMVLPGMILGYLVWILAGNPTTEPMESLICNGIPLTSIVLGLFFAWKSGEEYSVSLE' A
#
# COMPACT_ATOMS: atom_id res chain seq x y z
N MET A 1 -16.23 13.82 -2.35
CA MET A 1 -15.97 12.50 -1.71
C MET A 1 -14.48 12.17 -1.69
N ARG A 2 -13.64 13.00 -1.03
CA ARG A 2 -12.17 12.83 -1.05
C ARG A 2 -11.72 11.71 -0.11
N VAL A 3 -12.12 11.79 1.17
CA VAL A 3 -11.68 10.85 2.22
C VAL A 3 -12.09 9.41 1.93
N LEU A 4 -13.35 9.17 1.57
CA LEU A 4 -13.84 7.82 1.31
C LEU A 4 -13.09 7.15 0.14
N ARG A 5 -12.88 7.89 -0.95
CA ARG A 5 -12.10 7.39 -2.10
C ARG A 5 -10.66 7.08 -1.70
N THR A 6 -10.02 7.96 -0.94
CA THR A 6 -8.63 7.72 -0.49
C THR A 6 -8.52 6.48 0.37
N LEU A 7 -9.49 6.25 1.28
CA LEU A 7 -9.51 5.06 2.12
C LEU A 7 -9.73 3.79 1.30
N ILE A 8 -10.63 3.81 0.31
CA ILE A 8 -10.86 2.66 -0.59
C ILE A 8 -9.59 2.32 -1.36
N ILE A 9 -8.94 3.32 -1.99
CA ILE A 9 -7.71 3.09 -2.76
C ILE A 9 -6.57 2.60 -1.85
N GLY A 10 -6.41 3.20 -0.67
CA GLY A 10 -5.43 2.75 0.33
C GLY A 10 -5.67 1.31 0.79
N ALA A 11 -6.92 0.93 1.06
CA ALA A 11 -7.28 -0.44 1.43
C ALA A 11 -7.02 -1.44 0.29
N MET A 12 -7.29 -1.05 -0.96
CA MET A 12 -7.00 -1.90 -2.12
C MET A 12 -5.50 -2.14 -2.32
N MET A 13 -4.63 -1.24 -1.84
CA MET A 13 -3.17 -1.39 -1.91
C MET A 13 -2.60 -2.45 -0.95
N VAL A 14 -3.43 -3.04 -0.08
CA VAL A 14 -3.06 -4.22 0.71
C VAL A 14 -2.70 -5.39 -0.23
N LEU A 15 -3.53 -5.67 -1.23
CA LEU A 15 -3.32 -6.81 -2.13
C LEU A 15 -1.99 -6.75 -2.91
N PRO A 16 -1.66 -5.68 -3.66
CA PRO A 16 -0.38 -5.59 -4.33
C PRO A 16 0.80 -5.55 -3.34
N GLY A 17 0.62 -4.92 -2.17
CA GLY A 17 1.63 -4.91 -1.11
C GLY A 17 1.95 -6.30 -0.57
N MET A 18 0.94 -7.14 -0.36
CA MET A 18 1.09 -8.54 0.08
C MET A 18 1.77 -9.38 -1.00
N ILE A 19 1.39 -9.22 -2.26
CA ILE A 19 2.02 -9.95 -3.38
C ILE A 19 3.50 -9.55 -3.50
N LEU A 20 3.81 -8.25 -3.45
CA LEU A 20 5.19 -7.77 -3.48
C LEU A 20 5.99 -8.27 -2.28
N GLY A 21 5.42 -8.23 -1.07
CA GLY A 21 6.05 -8.77 0.13
C GLY A 21 6.42 -10.26 -0.05
N TYR A 22 5.49 -11.06 -0.57
CA TYR A 22 5.71 -12.48 -0.84
C TYR A 22 6.82 -12.73 -1.87
N LEU A 23 6.84 -11.96 -2.97
CA LEU A 23 7.88 -12.06 -3.99
C LEU A 23 9.26 -11.71 -3.41
N VAL A 24 9.36 -10.63 -2.62
CA VAL A 24 10.61 -10.23 -1.99
C VAL A 24 11.07 -11.26 -0.97
N TRP A 25 10.14 -11.88 -0.22
CA TRP A 25 10.47 -12.94 0.72
C TRP A 25 11.07 -14.17 0.02
N ILE A 26 10.50 -14.60 -1.12
CA ILE A 26 11.07 -15.67 -1.93
C ILE A 26 12.47 -15.30 -2.45
N LEU A 27 12.62 -14.08 -2.99
CA LEU A 27 13.90 -13.60 -3.51
C LEU A 27 14.98 -13.48 -2.44
N ALA A 28 14.58 -13.23 -1.19
CA ALA A 28 15.46 -13.20 -0.03
C ALA A 28 15.85 -14.60 0.49
N GLY A 29 15.40 -15.67 -0.15
CA GLY A 29 15.70 -17.05 0.26
C GLY A 29 14.84 -17.55 1.42
N ASN A 30 13.62 -17.02 1.55
CA ASN A 30 12.63 -17.45 2.53
C ASN A 30 13.14 -17.37 3.99
N PRO A 31 13.65 -16.19 4.43
CA PRO A 31 14.17 -16.05 5.78
C PRO A 31 13.08 -16.31 6.82
N THR A 32 13.40 -17.11 7.83
CA THR A 32 12.56 -17.40 9.00
C THR A 32 13.13 -16.80 10.29
N THR A 33 14.10 -15.91 10.15
CA THR A 33 14.80 -15.28 11.27
C THR A 33 14.33 -13.85 11.42
N GLU A 34 14.08 -13.47 12.67
CA GLU A 34 13.83 -12.09 13.04
C GLU A 34 15.13 -11.28 12.99
N PRO A 35 15.11 -10.01 12.51
CA PRO A 35 13.93 -9.22 12.16
C PRO A 35 13.54 -9.28 10.67
N MET A 36 14.25 -10.06 9.85
CA MET A 36 14.12 -10.03 8.40
C MET A 36 12.75 -10.49 7.91
N GLU A 37 12.20 -11.55 8.52
CA GLU A 37 10.85 -12.03 8.19
C GLU A 37 9.80 -10.95 8.46
N SER A 38 9.79 -10.38 9.67
CA SER A 38 8.82 -9.34 10.05
C SER A 38 8.94 -8.06 9.20
N LEU A 39 10.16 -7.63 8.85
CA LEU A 39 10.37 -6.45 8.02
C LEU A 39 9.83 -6.63 6.60
N ILE A 40 10.04 -7.80 5.99
CA ILE A 40 9.56 -8.07 4.63
C ILE A 40 8.04 -8.28 4.63
N CYS A 41 7.54 -9.15 5.51
CA CYS A 41 6.14 -9.56 5.52
C CYS A 41 5.19 -8.50 6.09
N ASN A 42 5.67 -7.57 6.92
CA ASN A 42 4.85 -6.48 7.46
C ASN A 42 5.24 -5.10 6.89
N GLY A 43 6.55 -4.82 6.76
CA GLY A 43 7.02 -3.52 6.31
C GLY A 43 6.61 -3.21 4.87
N ILE A 44 6.74 -4.17 3.96
CA ILE A 44 6.37 -3.97 2.54
C ILE A 44 4.86 -3.75 2.38
N PRO A 45 3.96 -4.59 2.95
CA PRO A 45 2.52 -4.33 2.86
C PRO A 45 2.10 -3.01 3.52
N LEU A 46 2.65 -2.68 4.70
CA LEU A 46 2.30 -1.43 5.39
C LEU A 46 2.72 -0.19 4.59
N THR A 47 3.94 -0.20 4.04
CA THR A 47 4.42 0.91 3.20
C THR A 47 3.61 1.05 1.91
N SER A 48 3.20 -0.06 1.29
CA SER A 48 2.28 -0.05 0.13
C SER A 48 0.97 0.66 0.44
N ILE A 49 0.34 0.36 1.60
CA ILE A 49 -0.91 1.01 2.03
C ILE A 49 -0.70 2.51 2.23
N VAL A 50 0.37 2.90 2.93
CA VAL A 50 0.69 4.31 3.20
C VAL A 50 0.91 5.08 1.90
N LEU A 51 1.66 4.51 0.95
CA LEU A 51 1.86 5.10 -0.37
C LEU A 51 0.54 5.21 -1.14
N GLY A 52 -0.31 4.17 -1.09
CA GLY A 52 -1.65 4.18 -1.66
C GLY A 52 -2.52 5.34 -1.15
N LEU A 53 -2.54 5.52 0.16
CA LEU A 53 -3.24 6.64 0.82
C LEU A 53 -2.67 7.99 0.39
N PHE A 54 -1.34 8.12 0.36
CA PHE A 54 -0.65 9.36 -0.01
C PHE A 54 -0.94 9.76 -1.47
N PHE A 55 -0.78 8.83 -2.42
CA PHE A 55 -1.02 9.09 -3.83
C PHE A 55 -2.50 9.37 -4.11
N ALA A 56 -3.42 8.60 -3.51
CA ALA A 56 -4.84 8.85 -3.65
C ALA A 56 -5.25 10.22 -3.09
N TRP A 57 -4.61 10.67 -2.00
CA TRP A 57 -4.90 11.99 -1.42
C TRP A 57 -4.42 13.12 -2.32
N LYS A 58 -3.29 12.94 -2.99
CA LYS A 58 -2.72 13.90 -3.95
C LYS A 58 -3.49 13.96 -5.27
N SER A 59 -3.96 12.83 -5.82
CA SER A 59 -4.75 12.79 -7.07
C SER A 59 -6.25 13.04 -6.88
N GLY A 60 -6.72 13.14 -5.63
CA GLY A 60 -8.15 13.30 -5.31
C GLY A 60 -8.81 14.59 -5.79
N GLU A 61 -8.06 15.57 -6.33
CA GLU A 61 -8.59 16.80 -6.93
C GLU A 61 -9.01 16.64 -8.40
N GLU A 62 -8.58 15.58 -9.09
CA GLU A 62 -8.91 15.40 -10.53
C GLU A 62 -10.41 15.13 -10.80
N TYR A 63 -11.18 14.86 -9.75
CA TYR A 63 -12.60 14.51 -9.84
C TYR A 63 -13.47 15.35 -8.88
N SER A 64 -12.95 16.47 -8.36
CA SER A 64 -13.83 17.45 -7.73
C SER A 64 -14.68 18.09 -8.82
N VAL A 65 -16.00 17.93 -8.74
CA VAL A 65 -16.93 18.71 -9.55
C VAL A 65 -16.73 20.17 -9.16
N SER A 66 -16.10 20.97 -10.01
CA SER A 66 -16.19 22.43 -9.92
C SER A 66 -17.62 22.79 -10.26
N LEU A 67 -18.41 23.08 -9.23
CA LEU A 67 -19.67 23.77 -9.40
C LEU A 67 -19.32 25.24 -9.58
N GLU A 68 -19.29 25.69 -10.84
CA GLU A 68 -19.26 27.11 -11.20
C GLU A 68 -20.63 27.75 -10.97
#